data_AF-A0A2N1C3F2-F1
#
_entry.id   AF-A0A2N1C3F2-F1
#
_cell.length_a   1.000
_cell.length_b   1.000
_cell.length_c   1.000
_cell.angle_alpha   90.00
_cell.angle_beta   90.00
_cell.angle_gamma   90.00
#
_symmetry.space_group_name_H-M   'P 1'
#
loop_
_entity.id
_entity.type
_entity.pdbx_description
1 polymer ?
#
loop_
_entity_poly.entity_id
_entity_poly.type
_entity_poly.pdbx_seq_one_letter_code
_entity_poly.pdbx_strand_id
1 'polypeptide(L)'
;MEGNMKLIKLKKAKIVKIDKQLLLEFSGEVIKYLSTSDLDSLSFTIEKGTIIVWKQFEIDIPEVIYSELSDLFKGNDEIISKWLQTPKAFLVNEAPIDMLKTERDIAAILDLINRIKTGDLS
;
A
#
# COMPACT_ATOMS: atom_id res chain seq x y z
N MET A 1 -13.11 1.24 17.07
CA MET A 1 -12.35 2.50 17.22
C MET A 1 -12.04 3.00 15.83
N GLU A 2 -12.83 3.94 15.32
CA GLU A 2 -12.56 4.58 14.03
C GLU A 2 -11.30 5.44 14.17
N GLY A 3 -10.21 5.01 13.52
CA GLY A 3 -9.00 5.79 13.43
C GLY A 3 -9.29 7.08 12.68
N ASN A 4 -9.26 8.21 13.40
CA ASN A 4 -9.49 9.54 12.85
C ASN A 4 -8.44 9.81 11.76
N MET A 5 -8.81 9.67 10.49
CA MET A 5 -7.92 9.85 9.34
C MET A 5 -7.58 11.34 9.25
N LYS A 6 -6.40 11.74 9.75
CA LYS A 6 -5.93 13.12 9.64
C LYS A 6 -5.58 13.40 8.19
N LEU A 7 -6.35 14.27 7.54
CA LEU A 7 -6.02 14.81 6.23
C LEU A 7 -4.78 15.71 6.36
N ILE A 8 -3.65 15.25 5.83
CA ILE A 8 -2.43 16.05 5.71
C ILE A 8 -2.44 16.68 4.33
N LYS A 9 -2.45 18.01 4.28
CA LYS A 9 -2.42 18.76 3.02
C LYS A 9 -0.97 18.93 2.56
N LEU A 10 -0.55 18.12 1.60
CA LEU A 10 0.75 18.27 0.93
C LEU A 10 0.69 19.39 -0.12
N LYS A 11 1.84 19.93 -0.53
CA LYS A 11 1.90 20.95 -1.61
C LYS A 11 1.22 20.44 -2.88
N LYS A 12 0.48 21.35 -3.54
CA LYS A 12 -0.35 21.07 -4.73
C LYS A 12 0.44 20.32 -5.81
N ALA A 13 -0.14 19.25 -6.34
CA ALA A 13 0.25 18.70 -7.63
C ALA A 13 -0.12 19.70 -8.74
N LYS A 14 0.69 19.77 -9.79
CA LYS A 14 0.47 20.67 -10.93
C LYS A 14 -0.08 19.87 -12.09
N ILE A 15 -1.19 20.31 -12.66
CA ILE A 15 -1.75 19.70 -13.87
C ILE A 15 -1.23 20.52 -15.05
N VAL A 16 -0.54 19.85 -15.98
CA VAL A 16 -0.02 20.44 -17.22
C VAL A 16 -0.75 19.80 -18.40
N LYS A 17 -1.15 20.62 -19.37
CA LYS A 17 -1.74 20.12 -20.62
C LYS A 17 -0.67 20.12 -21.70
N ILE A 18 -0.46 18.97 -22.33
CA ILE A 18 0.38 18.84 -23.54
C ILE A 18 -0.46 18.13 -24.59
N ASP A 19 -0.70 18.81 -25.72
CA ASP A 19 -1.60 18.36 -26.79
C ASP A 19 -2.99 17.92 -26.29
N LYS A 20 -3.27 16.62 -26.40
CA LYS A 20 -4.54 15.98 -25.99
C LYS A 20 -4.43 15.28 -24.63
N GLN A 21 -3.31 15.43 -23.92
CA GLN A 21 -3.03 14.76 -22.65
C GLN A 21 -2.98 15.76 -21.49
N LEU A 22 -3.35 15.28 -20.30
CA LEU A 22 -3.13 15.97 -19.03
C LEU A 22 -2.07 15.20 -18.26
N LEU A 23 -0.99 15.88 -17.89
CA LEU A 23 0.05 15.38 -17.03
C LEU A 23 -0.17 15.88 -15.60
N LEU A 24 -0.01 14.99 -14.65
CA LEU A 24 -0.03 15.30 -13.22
C LEU A 24 1.41 15.29 -12.71
N GLU A 25 1.96 16.48 -12.46
CA GLU A 25 3.28 16.64 -11.86
C GLU A 25 3.15 16.59 -10.33
N PHE A 26 3.73 15.55 -9.73
CA PHE A 26 3.85 15.47 -8.28
C PHE A 26 4.95 16.39 -7.76
N SER A 27 4.67 17.06 -6.65
CA SER A 27 5.70 17.81 -5.94
C SER A 27 6.70 16.86 -5.30
N GLY A 28 7.93 17.33 -5.03
CA GLY A 28 8.93 16.51 -4.34
C GLY A 28 8.47 15.97 -2.97
N GLU A 29 7.54 16.67 -2.31
CA GLU A 29 6.90 16.20 -1.07
C GLU A 29 6.00 14.98 -1.32
N VAL A 30 5.22 14.99 -2.40
CA VAL A 30 4.37 13.86 -2.80
C VAL A 30 5.22 12.68 -3.26
N ILE A 31 6.27 12.92 -4.04
CA ILE A 31 7.23 11.89 -4.47
C ILE A 31 7.84 11.20 -3.26
N LYS A 32 8.29 11.98 -2.27
CA LYS A 32 8.83 11.46 -1.01
C LYS A 32 7.79 10.68 -0.20
N TYR A 33 6.56 11.16 -0.14
CA TYR A 33 5.46 10.49 0.57
C TYR A 33 5.11 9.14 -0.07
N LEU A 34 5.02 9.09 -1.39
CA LEU A 34 4.74 7.87 -2.16
C LEU A 34 5.99 6.97 -2.30
N SER A 35 7.16 7.44 -1.87
CA SER A 35 8.46 6.77 -2.05
C SER A 35 8.70 6.27 -3.48
N THR A 36 8.38 7.11 -4.44
CA THR A 36 8.48 6.83 -5.88
C THR A 36 9.75 7.41 -6.50
N SER A 37 10.31 6.71 -7.47
CA SER A 37 11.35 7.13 -8.39
C SER A 37 10.88 6.98 -9.84
N ASP A 38 11.72 7.41 -10.77
CA ASP A 38 11.52 7.14 -12.19
C ASP A 38 11.33 5.63 -12.43
N LEU A 39 10.45 5.29 -13.37
CA LEU A 39 10.06 3.92 -13.76
C LEU A 39 9.13 3.17 -12.80
N ASP A 40 8.87 3.68 -11.59
CA ASP A 40 7.88 3.06 -10.71
C ASP A 40 6.47 3.11 -11.33
N SER A 41 5.74 2.01 -11.21
CA SER A 41 4.33 1.96 -11.54
C SER A 41 3.49 2.54 -10.40
N LEU A 42 2.42 3.26 -10.75
CA LEU A 42 1.45 3.79 -9.80
C LEU A 42 0.07 3.23 -10.14
N SER A 43 -0.68 2.89 -9.11
CA SER A 43 -2.09 2.54 -9.20
C SER A 43 -2.93 3.69 -8.66
N PHE A 44 -4.15 3.82 -9.19
CA PHE A 44 -5.06 4.87 -8.77
C PHE A 44 -6.52 4.45 -8.88
N THR A 45 -7.36 5.08 -8.07
CA THR A 45 -8.82 5.06 -8.19
C THR A 45 -9.38 6.47 -8.28
N ILE A 46 -10.59 6.58 -8.81
CA ILE A 46 -11.32 7.84 -8.89
C ILE A 46 -12.58 7.74 -8.05
N GLU A 47 -12.67 8.56 -7.02
CA GLU A 47 -13.82 8.63 -6.13
C GLU A 47 -14.35 10.06 -6.05
N LYS A 48 -15.61 10.28 -6.48
CA LYS A 48 -16.29 11.58 -6.39
C LYS A 48 -15.46 12.74 -6.96
N GLY A 49 -14.75 12.51 -8.07
CA GLY A 49 -13.89 13.50 -8.72
C GLY A 49 -12.51 13.68 -8.07
N THR A 50 -12.15 12.86 -7.09
CA THR A 50 -10.83 12.82 -6.45
C THR A 50 -10.05 11.63 -6.99
N ILE A 51 -8.78 11.84 -7.35
CA ILE A 51 -7.86 10.74 -7.66
C ILE A 51 -7.14 10.34 -6.38
N ILE A 52 -7.25 9.07 -6.01
CA ILE A 52 -6.48 8.46 -4.92
C ILE A 52 -5.37 7.67 -5.60
N VAL A 53 -4.10 7.94 -5.24
CA VAL A 53 -2.93 7.36 -5.90
C VAL A 53 -2.05 6.66 -4.89
N TRP A 54 -1.51 5.49 -5.25
CA TRP A 54 -0.51 4.77 -4.48
C TRP A 54 0.51 4.12 -5.41
N LYS A 55 1.69 3.84 -4.87
CA LYS A 55 2.73 3.10 -5.60
C LYS A 55 2.27 1.65 -5.81
N GLN A 56 2.34 1.19 -7.05
CA GLN A 56 2.14 -0.21 -7.40
C GLN A 56 3.46 -0.94 -7.16
N PHE A 57 3.39 -2.12 -6.55
CA PHE A 57 4.59 -2.90 -6.29
C PHE A 57 4.98 -3.69 -7.53
N GLU A 58 6.29 -3.70 -7.84
CA GLU A 58 6.91 -4.65 -8.77
C GLU A 58 7.23 -6.00 -8.09
N ILE A 59 6.97 -6.10 -6.78
CA ILE A 59 7.17 -7.33 -6.02
C ILE A 59 5.97 -8.23 -6.29
N ASP A 60 6.25 -9.41 -6.85
CA ASP A 60 5.25 -10.45 -7.06
C ASP A 60 4.78 -10.94 -5.68
N ILE A 61 3.64 -10.43 -5.23
CA ILE A 61 3.05 -10.83 -3.96
C ILE A 61 2.53 -12.25 -4.16
N PRO A 62 3.00 -13.24 -3.39
CA PRO A 62 2.48 -14.60 -3.49
C PRO A 62 0.96 -14.59 -3.39
N GLU A 63 0.29 -15.26 -4.33
CA GLU A 63 -1.18 -15.25 -4.45
C GLU A 63 -1.88 -15.64 -3.13
N VAL A 64 -1.28 -16.57 -2.38
CA VAL A 64 -1.77 -16.98 -1.05
C VAL A 64 -1.77 -15.84 -0.04
N ILE A 65 -0.78 -14.93 -0.05
CA ILE A 65 -0.75 -13.77 0.84
C ILE A 65 -1.80 -12.76 0.42
N TYR A 66 -1.86 -12.46 -0.88
CA TYR A 66 -2.79 -11.46 -1.39
C TYR A 66 -4.25 -11.89 -1.20
N SER A 67 -4.60 -13.15 -1.47
CA SER A 67 -5.94 -13.69 -1.24
C SER A 67 -6.35 -13.61 0.23
N GLU A 68 -5.48 -14.04 1.15
CA GLU A 68 -5.77 -14.00 2.58
C GLU A 68 -5.98 -12.58 3.12
N LEU A 69 -5.19 -11.61 2.63
CA LEU A 69 -5.33 -10.18 2.96
C LEU A 69 -6.56 -9.56 2.29
N SER A 70 -6.87 -9.96 1.06
CA SER A 70 -8.07 -9.54 0.34
C SER A 70 -9.32 -9.98 1.08
N ASP A 71 -9.37 -11.22 1.56
CA ASP A 71 -10.47 -11.69 2.41
C ASP A 71 -10.58 -10.91 3.71
N LEU A 72 -9.44 -10.65 4.37
CA LEU A 72 -9.39 -9.90 5.64
C LEU A 72 -9.87 -8.45 5.47
N PHE A 73 -9.49 -7.79 4.37
CA PHE A 73 -9.78 -6.38 4.11
C PHE A 73 -10.85 -6.14 3.04
N LYS A 74 -11.60 -7.18 2.68
CA LYS A 74 -12.71 -7.14 1.70
C LYS A 74 -12.29 -6.56 0.34
N GLY A 75 -11.12 -6.96 -0.15
CA GLY A 75 -10.56 -6.51 -1.42
C GLY A 75 -10.16 -5.03 -1.45
N ASN A 76 -9.99 -4.38 -0.29
CA ASN A 76 -9.51 -3.00 -0.26
C ASN A 76 -8.00 -2.95 -0.50
N ASP A 77 -7.60 -2.77 -1.75
CA ASP A 77 -6.21 -2.71 -2.20
C ASP A 77 -5.38 -1.64 -1.50
N GLU A 78 -5.98 -0.50 -1.15
CA GLU A 78 -5.30 0.56 -0.40
C GLU A 78 -4.88 0.05 0.98
N ILE A 79 -5.80 -0.60 1.70
CA ILE A 79 -5.52 -1.17 3.02
C ILE A 79 -4.52 -2.31 2.92
N ILE A 80 -4.63 -3.19 1.92
CA ILE A 80 -3.70 -4.30 1.70
C ILE A 80 -2.30 -3.76 1.43
N SER A 81 -2.16 -2.81 0.50
CA SER A 81 -0.89 -2.15 0.16
C SER A 81 -0.26 -1.49 1.39
N LYS A 82 -1.04 -0.71 2.12
CA LYS A 82 -0.59 -0.07 3.36
C LYS A 82 -0.18 -1.09 4.43
N TRP A 83 -0.93 -2.18 4.56
CA TRP A 83 -0.62 -3.24 5.51
C TRP A 83 0.70 -3.92 5.15
N LEU A 84 0.95 -4.23 3.88
CA LEU A 84 2.20 -4.83 3.41
C LEU A 84 3.42 -3.92 3.61
N GLN A 85 3.25 -2.59 3.52
CA GLN A 85 4.31 -1.60 3.72
C GLN A 85 4.59 -1.23 5.17
N THR A 86 3.63 -1.46 6.07
CA THR A 86 3.77 -1.01 7.45
C THR A 86 4.55 -2.06 8.24
N PRO A 87 5.67 -1.70 8.91
CA PRO A 87 6.37 -2.58 9.83
C PRO A 87 5.44 -3.25 10.85
N LYS A 88 5.65 -4.53 11.12
CA LYS A 88 4.85 -5.29 12.10
C LYS A 88 5.74 -5.71 13.26
N ALA A 89 5.31 -5.41 14.48
CA ALA A 89 6.03 -5.81 15.70
C ALA A 89 6.24 -7.34 15.76
N PHE A 90 5.24 -8.12 15.33
CA PHE A 90 5.33 -9.59 15.24
C PHE A 90 6.33 -10.10 14.21
N LEU A 91 6.76 -9.26 13.28
CA LEU A 91 7.74 -9.56 12.26
C LEU A 91 9.06 -8.81 12.52
N VAL A 92 9.43 -8.65 13.80
CA VAL A 92 10.67 -7.98 14.22
C VAL A 92 10.78 -6.53 13.68
N ASN A 93 9.64 -5.86 13.50
CA ASN A 93 9.52 -4.53 12.87
C ASN A 93 9.98 -4.47 11.41
N GLU A 94 9.95 -5.58 10.69
CA GLU A 94 10.05 -5.59 9.24
C GLU A 94 8.68 -5.40 8.60
N ALA A 95 8.64 -4.79 7.42
CA ALA A 95 7.43 -4.69 6.63
C ALA A 95 7.21 -6.04 5.91
N PRO A 96 5.97 -6.58 5.91
CA PRO A 96 5.68 -7.84 5.23
C PRO A 96 6.17 -7.90 3.79
N ILE A 97 6.15 -6.78 3.08
CA ILE A 97 6.60 -6.71 1.69
C ILE A 97 8.10 -6.98 1.51
N ASP A 98 8.93 -6.59 2.48
CA ASP A 98 10.38 -6.79 2.44
C ASP A 98 10.77 -8.26 2.73
N MET A 99 9.81 -9.00 3.29
CA MET A 99 9.91 -10.39 3.75
C MET A 99 9.39 -11.41 2.73
N LEU A 100 8.91 -11.01 1.54
CA LEU A 100 8.34 -11.97 0.56
C LEU A 100 9.37 -12.85 -0.17
N LYS A 101 10.59 -12.99 0.37
CA LYS A 101 11.74 -13.59 -0.34
C LYS A 101 11.94 -15.08 -0.06
N THR A 102 11.46 -15.57 1.09
CA THR A 102 11.66 -16.97 1.49
C THR A 102 10.35 -17.62 1.96
N GLU A 103 10.24 -18.93 1.80
CA GLU A 103 9.07 -19.69 2.28
C GLU A 103 8.84 -19.51 3.79
N ARG A 104 9.94 -19.41 4.57
CA ARG A 104 9.86 -19.19 6.01
C ARG A 104 9.21 -17.85 6.33
N ASP A 105 9.61 -16.80 5.62
CA ASP A 105 9.10 -15.47 5.84
C ASP A 105 7.63 -15.36 5.40
N ILE A 106 7.28 -15.97 4.27
CA ILE A 106 5.88 -16.11 3.81
C ILE A 106 5.03 -16.82 4.87
N ALA A 107 5.53 -17.91 5.46
CA ALA A 107 4.83 -18.62 6.53
C ALA A 107 4.62 -17.74 7.78
N ALA A 108 5.61 -16.92 8.16
CA ALA A 108 5.46 -15.98 9.28
C ALA A 108 4.41 -14.89 9.00
N ILE A 109 4.33 -14.39 7.77
CA ILE A 109 3.30 -13.44 7.36
C ILE A 109 1.91 -14.08 7.41
N LEU A 110 1.76 -15.32 6.91
CA LEU A 110 0.50 -16.07 6.97
C LEU A 110 0.06 -16.35 8.41
N ASP A 111 0.99 -16.71 9.29
CA ASP A 111 0.69 -16.91 10.71
C ASP A 111 0.14 -15.63 11.34
N LEU A 112 0.78 -14.48 11.08
CA LEU A 112 0.29 -13.19 11.53
C LEU A 112 -1.11 -12.86 10.98
N ILE A 113 -1.38 -13.14 9.70
CA ILE A 113 -2.71 -12.94 9.11
C ILE A 113 -3.75 -13.81 9.83
N ASN A 114 -3.42 -15.08 10.08
CA ASN A 114 -4.31 -16.01 10.78
C ASN A 114 -4.62 -15.52 12.20
N ARG A 115 -3.61 -15.09 12.93
CA ARG A 115 -3.77 -14.50 14.27
C ARG A 115 -4.69 -13.29 14.27
N ILE A 116 -4.58 -12.41 13.27
CA ILE A 116 -5.49 -11.27 13.12
C ILE A 116 -6.92 -11.75 12.85
N LYS A 117 -7.10 -12.75 12.00
CA LYS A 117 -8.43 -13.33 11.68
C LYS A 117 -9.08 -13.99 12.90
N THR A 118 -8.30 -14.67 13.73
CA THR A 118 -8.80 -15.38 14.94
C THR A 118 -8.88 -14.50 16.17
N GLY A 119 -8.31 -13.29 16.13
CA GLY A 119 -8.23 -12.39 17.28
C GLY A 119 -7.16 -12.80 18.31
N ASP A 120 -6.23 -13.66 17.93
CA ASP A 120 -5.13 -14.12 18.79
C ASP A 120 -3.97 -13.11 18.81
N LEU A 121 -4.11 -12.13 19.69
CA LEU A 121 -3.14 -11.06 19.92
C LEU A 121 -2.19 -11.34 21.11
N SER A 122 -2.18 -12.59 21.60
CA SER A 122 -1.46 -13.00 22.81
C SER A 122 0.03 -13.29 22.62
#